data_AF-A0A2A9DWD6-F1
#
_entry.id   AF-A0A2A9DWD6-F1
#
_cell.length_a   1.000
_cell.length_b   1.000
_cell.length_c   1.000
_cell.angle_alpha   90.00
_cell.angle_beta   90.00
_cell.angle_gamma   90.00
#
_symmetry.space_group_name_H-M   'P 1'
#
loop_
_entity.id
_entity.type
_entity.pdbx_description
1 polymer ?
#
loop_
_entity_poly.entity_id
_entity_poly.type
_entity_poly.pdbx_seq_one_letter_code
_entity_poly.pdbx_strand_id
1 'polypeptide(L)'
;MLDADASLDQTRYELMAENRERRDITLNRLSDHEWRVIDRRLDEHDAPSVLGIIEQTDAGFTVLEINELVAQWTTDTLDDAVSLFVTADED
;
A
#
# COMPACT_ATOMS: atom_id res chain seq x y z
N MET A 1 27.67 -17.13 -5.70
CA MET A 1 27.00 -16.80 -6.98
C MET A 1 25.52 -17.02 -6.78
N LEU A 2 24.86 -16.15 -6.01
CA LEU A 2 23.42 -16.21 -5.71
C LEU A 2 22.79 -14.81 -5.54
N ASP A 3 23.50 -13.75 -5.96
CA ASP A 3 23.17 -12.35 -5.61
C ASP A 3 22.56 -11.55 -6.78
N ALA A 4 22.42 -12.15 -7.96
CA ALA A 4 21.96 -11.44 -9.16
C ALA A 4 20.43 -11.43 -9.33
N ASP A 5 19.71 -12.39 -8.74
CA ASP A 5 18.27 -12.58 -8.94
C ASP A 5 17.45 -11.64 -8.04
N ALA A 6 17.82 -11.52 -6.76
CA ALA A 6 17.15 -10.64 -5.79
C ALA A 6 17.25 -9.15 -6.15
N SER A 7 18.35 -8.72 -6.79
CA SER A 7 18.57 -7.32 -7.15
C SER A 7 17.66 -6.84 -8.30
N LEU A 8 17.24 -7.77 -9.17
CA LEU A 8 16.37 -7.46 -10.31
C LEU A 8 14.90 -7.39 -9.87
N ASP A 9 14.52 -8.23 -8.91
CA ASP A 9 13.22 -8.21 -8.25
C ASP A 9 13.04 -6.90 -7.47
N GLN A 10 14.03 -6.50 -6.66
CA GLN A 10 13.97 -5.26 -5.88
C GLN A 10 13.86 -4.00 -6.77
N THR A 11 14.69 -3.89 -7.80
CA THR A 11 14.62 -2.77 -8.77
C THR A 11 13.27 -2.72 -9.48
N ARG A 12 12.67 -3.88 -9.77
CA ARG A 12 11.36 -3.99 -10.39
C ARG A 12 10.23 -3.57 -9.43
N TYR A 13 10.32 -3.90 -8.14
CA TYR A 13 9.37 -3.43 -7.13
C TYR A 13 9.45 -1.91 -6.94
N GLU A 14 10.66 -1.36 -6.87
CA GLU A 14 10.87 0.10 -6.75
C GLU A 14 10.28 0.85 -7.96
N LEU A 15 10.54 0.38 -9.18
CA LEU A 15 9.94 0.94 -10.41
C LEU A 15 8.41 0.75 -10.49
N MET A 16 7.84 -0.23 -9.80
CA MET A 16 6.39 -0.44 -9.74
C MET A 16 5.70 0.38 -8.65
N ALA A 17 6.42 0.79 -7.60
CA ALA A 17 5.91 1.71 -6.59
C ALA A 17 5.66 3.12 -7.15
N GLU A 18 6.37 3.48 -8.22
CA GLU A 18 6.14 4.72 -8.96
C GLU A 18 4.84 4.63 -9.79
N ASN A 19 4.06 5.71 -9.77
CA ASN A 19 2.85 5.89 -10.56
C ASN A 19 1.74 4.84 -10.25
N ARG A 20 1.53 4.54 -8.97
CA ARG A 20 0.43 3.70 -8.51
C ARG A 20 -0.87 4.48 -8.60
N GLU A 21 -1.84 3.95 -9.32
CA GLU A 21 -3.17 4.53 -9.42
C GLU A 21 -4.15 3.89 -8.44
N ARG A 22 -5.27 4.56 -8.19
CA ARG A 22 -6.32 4.06 -7.29
C ARG A 22 -6.83 2.66 -7.68
N ARG A 23 -6.93 2.38 -8.97
CA ARG A 23 -7.37 1.06 -9.48
C ARG A 23 -6.42 -0.07 -9.11
N ASP A 24 -5.17 0.24 -8.82
CA ASP A 24 -4.13 -0.73 -8.49
C ASP A 24 -4.11 -1.12 -7.02
N ILE A 25 -4.90 -0.44 -6.20
CA ILE A 25 -4.98 -0.69 -4.77
C ILE A 25 -6.20 -1.56 -4.45
N THR A 26 -5.99 -2.61 -3.65
CA THR A 26 -7.04 -3.52 -3.20
C THR A 26 -7.18 -3.55 -1.68
N LEU A 27 -8.46 -3.46 -1.28
CA LEU A 27 -9.10 -3.64 0.02
C LEU A 27 -9.17 -5.06 0.57
N ASN A 28 -8.13 -5.65 1.15
CA ASN A 28 -8.29 -6.94 1.82
C ASN A 28 -8.74 -6.77 3.28
N ARG A 29 -10.03 -7.01 3.54
CA ARG A 29 -10.62 -6.91 4.88
C ARG A 29 -10.00 -7.94 5.83
N LEU A 30 -9.39 -7.47 6.91
CA LEU A 30 -8.84 -8.31 7.98
C LEU A 30 -9.88 -8.51 9.09
N SER A 31 -10.60 -7.44 9.43
CA SER A 31 -11.63 -7.40 10.47
C SER A 31 -12.77 -6.46 10.06
N ASP A 32 -13.77 -6.30 10.94
CA ASP A 32 -14.88 -5.40 10.62
C ASP A 32 -14.47 -3.95 10.40
N HIS A 33 -13.38 -3.53 11.06
CA HIS A 33 -12.84 -2.18 11.09
C HIS A 33 -11.39 -2.10 10.59
N GLU A 34 -10.84 -3.17 10.04
CA GLU A 34 -9.42 -3.20 9.64
C GLU A 34 -9.26 -3.79 8.24
N TRP A 35 -8.48 -3.11 7.41
CA TRP A 35 -8.19 -3.49 6.04
C TRP A 35 -6.70 -3.46 5.78
N ARG A 36 -6.21 -4.52 5.11
CA ARG A 36 -4.89 -4.55 4.50
C ARG A 36 -4.96 -3.89 3.13
N VAL A 37 -4.03 -2.98 2.87
CA VAL A 37 -3.88 -2.29 1.60
C VAL A 37 -2.87 -3.05 0.77
N ILE A 38 -3.28 -3.52 -0.42
CA ILE A 38 -2.46 -4.36 -1.30
C ILE A 38 -2.31 -3.69 -2.67
N ASP A 39 -1.09 -3.67 -3.19
CA ASP A 39 -0.81 -3.36 -4.58
C ASP A 39 -1.05 -4.59 -5.46
N ARG A 40 -2.08 -4.55 -6.31
CA ARG A 40 -2.45 -5.66 -7.20
C ARG A 40 -1.48 -5.85 -8.37
N ARG A 41 -0.55 -4.90 -8.60
CA ARG A 41 0.48 -5.02 -9.65
C ARG A 41 1.53 -6.05 -9.25
N LEU A 42 1.61 -6.35 -7.95
CA LEU A 42 2.49 -7.32 -7.34
C LEU A 42 1.69 -8.57 -6.96
N ASP A 43 2.38 -9.71 -6.82
CA ASP A 43 1.72 -10.94 -6.39
C ASP A 43 1.24 -10.79 -4.94
N GLU A 44 -0.01 -11.18 -4.65
CA GLU A 44 -0.61 -10.97 -3.33
C GLU A 44 0.10 -11.75 -2.20
N HIS A 45 0.88 -12.76 -2.58
CA HIS A 45 1.69 -13.58 -1.68
C HIS A 45 3.05 -12.96 -1.37
N ASP A 46 3.47 -11.94 -2.11
CA ASP A 46 4.73 -11.25 -1.90
C ASP A 46 4.60 -10.19 -0.80
N ALA A 47 5.53 -10.19 0.15
CA ALA A 47 5.62 -9.17 1.19
C ALA A 47 5.57 -7.71 0.66
N PRO A 48 6.25 -7.35 -0.46
CA PRO A 48 6.18 -6.00 -1.02
C PRO A 48 4.81 -5.62 -1.61
N SER A 49 3.89 -6.57 -1.82
CA SER A 49 2.52 -6.23 -2.23
C SER A 49 1.74 -5.50 -1.14
N VAL A 50 2.14 -5.63 0.13
CA VAL A 50 1.46 -5.01 1.25
C VAL A 50 1.98 -3.59 1.45
N LEU A 51 1.11 -2.62 1.18
CA LEU A 51 1.42 -1.20 1.28
C LEU A 51 1.18 -0.65 2.67
N GLY A 52 0.26 -1.28 3.41
CA GLY A 52 -0.13 -0.76 4.71
C GLY A 52 -1.41 -1.37 5.27
N ILE A 53 -1.89 -0.74 6.34
CA ILE A 53 -3.14 -1.07 7.02
C ILE A 53 -3.97 0.20 7.18
N ILE A 54 -5.27 0.06 7.02
CA ILE A 54 -6.25 1.07 7.38
C ILE A 54 -7.10 0.51 8.52
N GLU A 55 -7.23 1.28 9.58
CA GLU A 55 -8.08 0.95 10.73
C GLU A 55 -9.16 2.04 10.88
N GLN A 56 -10.42 1.63 10.97
CA GLN A 56 -11.51 2.50 11.34
C GLN A 56 -11.55 2.62 12.87
N THR A 57 -11.54 3.86 13.33
CA THR A 57 -11.61 4.26 14.73
C THR A 57 -12.81 5.19 14.95
N ASP A 58 -13.10 5.53 16.20
CA ASP A 58 -14.14 6.53 16.53
C ASP A 58 -13.82 7.93 15.96
N ALA A 59 -12.56 8.21 15.64
CA ALA A 59 -12.09 9.50 15.13
C ALA A 59 -11.99 9.56 13.59
N GLY A 60 -12.32 8.48 12.88
CA GLY A 60 -12.14 8.35 11.42
C GLY A 60 -11.28 7.15 11.06
N PHE A 61 -10.50 7.27 10.00
CA PHE A 61 -9.65 6.19 9.47
C PHE A 61 -8.18 6.49 9.73
N THR A 62 -7.53 5.64 10.52
CA THR A 62 -6.09 5.66 10.74
C THR A 62 -5.41 4.86 9.64
N VAL A 63 -4.42 5.46 9.02
CA VAL A 63 -3.61 4.85 7.95
C VAL A 63 -2.22 4.59 8.49
N LEU A 64 -1.76 3.36 8.35
CA LEU A 64 -0.39 2.94 8.63
C LEU A 64 0.23 2.50 7.31
N GLU A 65 1.14 3.29 6.77
CA GLU A 65 1.86 2.96 5.55
C GLU A 65 3.19 2.30 5.88
N ILE A 66 3.47 1.21 5.17
CA ILE A 66 4.66 0.38 5.32
C ILE A 66 5.55 0.64 4.09
N ASN A 67 6.33 1.72 4.16
CA ASN A 67 7.43 2.00 3.23
C ASN A 67 8.78 1.83 3.95
N GLU A 68 9.86 2.44 3.45
CA GLU A 68 11.16 2.50 4.15
C GLU A 68 11.07 3.10 5.56
N LEU A 69 10.05 3.93 5.80
CA LEU A 69 9.67 4.48 7.10
C LEU A 69 8.19 4.19 7.35
N VAL A 70 7.85 3.79 8.58
CA VAL A 70 6.46 3.67 8.99
C VAL A 70 5.89 5.06 9.19
N ALA A 71 4.88 5.41 8.40
CA ALA A 71 4.18 6.68 8.50
C ALA A 71 2.72 6.44 8.90
N GLN A 72 2.17 7.39 9.67
CA GLN A 72 0.82 7.32 10.20
C GLN A 72 0.05 8.60 9.91
N TRP A 73 -1.17 8.45 9.41
CA TRP A 73 -2.09 9.56 9.16
C TRP A 73 -3.50 9.22 9.66
N THR A 74 -4.33 10.25 9.80
CA THR A 74 -5.75 10.10 10.08
C THR A 74 -6.54 10.86 9.02
N THR A 75 -7.63 10.26 8.55
CA THR A 75 -8.51 10.80 7.52
C THR A 75 -9.97 10.62 7.91
N ASP A 76 -10.86 11.44 7.36
CA ASP A 76 -12.28 11.39 7.69
C ASP A 76 -13.03 10.27 6.94
N THR A 77 -12.53 9.88 5.76
CA THR A 77 -13.17 8.86 4.91
C THR A 77 -12.21 7.76 4.50
N LEU A 78 -12.76 6.55 4.27
CA LEU A 78 -11.98 5.43 3.72
C LEU A 78 -11.42 5.77 2.33
N ASP A 79 -12.09 6.63 1.57
CA ASP A 79 -11.61 6.98 0.24
C ASP A 79 -10.32 7.80 0.32
N ASP A 80 -10.31 8.83 1.17
CA ASP A 80 -9.12 9.65 1.49
C ASP A 80 -7.98 8.79 2.03
N ALA A 81 -8.28 7.88 2.95
CA ALA A 81 -7.31 6.96 3.53
C ALA A 81 -6.54 6.17 2.47
N VAL A 82 -7.27 5.67 1.47
CA VAL A 82 -6.67 4.86 0.40
C VAL A 82 -5.97 5.75 -0.63
N SER A 83 -6.37 7.03 -0.77
CA SER A 83 -5.74 7.98 -1.69
C SER A 83 -4.32 8.33 -1.24
N LEU A 84 -4.00 8.19 0.05
CA LEU A 84 -2.63 8.32 0.56
C LEU A 84 -1.64 7.30 -0.04
N PHE A 85 -2.13 6.17 -0.57
CA PHE A 85 -1.28 5.15 -1.18
C PHE A 85 -1.13 5.30 -2.71
N VAL A 86 -1.84 6.27 -3.31
CA VAL A 86 -1.77 6.59 -4.74
C VAL A 86 -0.57 7.50 -4.96
N THR A 87 0.29 7.16 -5.93
CA THR A 87 1.51 7.93 -6.26
C THR A 87 1.49 8.46 -7.69
N ALA A 88 0.43 8.18 -8.46
CA ALA A 88 0.18 8.80 -9.75
C ALA A 88 -0.18 10.29 -9.56
N ASP A 89 0.48 11.15 -10.32
CA ASP A 89 0.09 12.57 -10.42
C ASP A 89 -1.27 12.62 -11.13
N GLU A 90 -2.29 13.16 -10.48
CA GLU A 90 -3.57 13.40 -11.14
C GLU A 90 -3.41 14.58 -12.10
N ASP A 91 -3.10 14.29 -13.37
CA ASP A 91 -3.05 15.25 -14.49
C ASP A 91 -4.45 15.82 -14.83
#